data_AF-A0A850PVV7-F1
#
_entry.id   AF-A0A850PVV7-F1
#
_cell.length_a   1.000
_cell.length_b   1.000
_cell.length_c   1.000
_cell.angle_alpha   90.00
_cell.angle_beta   90.00
_cell.angle_gamma   90.00
#
_symmetry.space_group_name_H-M   'P 1'
#
loop_
_entity.id
_entity.type
_entity.pdbx_description
1 polymer ?
#
loop_
_entity_poly.entity_id
_entity_poly.type
_entity_poly.pdbx_seq_one_letter_code
_entity_poly.pdbx_strand_id
1 'polypeptide(L)'
;MLNQNLKLNTKVFNEDVEKKSTRLGFGEGLLEAGIENDNVVALCGDLKDPTKMNLFADKFHNRYIEMGIAEQNMASVASGMAAMGKVPFVGSFAVCNPGRNWEQIRTTICYNNQPVKII
;
A
#
# COMPACT_ATOMS: atom_id res chain seq x y z
N MET A 1 17.33 13.37 -23.05
CA MET A 1 15.92 13.06 -23.42
C MET A 1 15.33 12.21 -22.32
N LEU A 2 14.08 12.45 -21.89
CA LEU A 2 13.42 11.61 -20.88
C LEU A 2 13.16 10.21 -21.47
N ASN A 3 13.48 9.16 -20.71
CA ASN A 3 13.11 7.80 -21.09
C ASN A 3 11.59 7.63 -20.92
N GLN A 4 10.87 7.49 -22.03
CA GLN A 4 9.41 7.38 -22.01
C GLN A 4 8.91 6.11 -21.32
N ASN A 5 9.73 5.07 -21.23
CA ASN A 5 9.37 3.84 -20.51
C ASN A 5 9.24 4.05 -19.00
N LEU A 6 9.79 5.15 -18.46
CA LEU A 6 9.73 5.47 -17.03
C LEU A 6 8.45 6.23 -16.63
N LYS A 7 7.55 6.55 -17.58
CA LYS A 7 6.28 7.26 -17.33
C LYS A 7 6.41 8.52 -16.45
N LEU A 8 7.54 9.22 -16.56
CA LEU A 8 7.80 10.43 -15.77
C LEU A 8 6.97 11.61 -16.29
N ASN A 9 6.63 12.56 -15.40
CA ASN A 9 6.05 13.83 -15.82
C ASN A 9 6.97 14.50 -16.86
N THR A 10 6.42 14.89 -18.00
CA THR A 10 7.17 15.53 -19.09
C THR A 10 7.78 16.88 -18.67
N LYS A 11 7.22 17.52 -17.65
CA LYS A 11 7.69 18.76 -17.05
C LYS A 11 8.64 18.57 -15.86
N VAL A 12 9.16 17.36 -15.61
CA VAL A 12 9.95 17.06 -14.38
C VAL A 12 11.17 17.99 -14.16
N PHE A 13 11.71 18.59 -15.23
CA PHE A 13 12.81 19.55 -15.16
C PHE A 13 12.38 21.03 -15.22
N ASN A 14 11.08 21.31 -15.32
CA ASN A 14 10.56 22.66 -15.35
C ASN A 14 10.31 23.18 -13.93
N GLU A 15 10.40 24.50 -13.75
CA GLU A 15 10.05 25.16 -12.48
C GLU A 15 8.54 25.07 -12.18
N ASP A 16 7.69 25.02 -13.20
CA ASP A 16 6.23 24.98 -13.11
C ASP A 16 5.65 23.55 -12.97
N VAL A 17 6.48 22.55 -12.65
CA VAL A 17 6.04 21.16 -12.51
C VAL A 17 4.94 21.02 -11.45
N GLU A 18 3.87 20.31 -11.80
CA GLU A 18 2.76 20.07 -10.89
C GLU A 18 3.23 19.21 -9.71
N LYS A 19 2.99 19.67 -8.48
CA LYS A 19 3.35 18.94 -7.25
C LYS A 19 2.10 18.33 -6.62
N LYS A 20 2.15 17.03 -6.36
CA LYS A 20 1.15 16.30 -5.58
C LYS A 20 1.83 15.55 -4.43
N SER A 21 1.10 15.29 -3.35
CA SER A 21 1.65 14.49 -2.26
C SER A 21 1.88 13.05 -2.71
N THR A 22 2.99 12.43 -2.30
CA THR A 22 3.33 11.03 -2.62
C THR A 22 2.22 10.06 -2.21
N ARG A 23 1.58 10.28 -1.05
CA ARG A 23 0.41 9.51 -0.61
C ARG A 23 -0.77 9.51 -1.59
N LEU A 24 -0.99 10.61 -2.30
CA LEU A 24 -2.05 10.68 -3.31
C LEU A 24 -1.69 9.82 -4.51
N GLY A 25 -0.43 9.90 -4.96
CA GLY A 25 0.07 9.00 -6.01
C GLY A 25 -0.02 7.53 -5.60
N PHE A 26 0.26 7.20 -4.33
CA PHE A 26 0.01 5.85 -3.81
C PHE A 26 -1.48 5.48 -3.86
N GLY A 27 -2.38 6.33 -3.37
CA GLY A 27 -3.83 6.03 -3.40
C GLY A 27 -4.37 5.83 -4.82
N GLU A 28 -3.95 6.68 -5.76
CA GLU A 28 -4.28 6.56 -7.20
C GLU A 28 -3.71 5.25 -7.78
N GLY A 29 -2.43 4.94 -7.49
CA GLY A 29 -1.78 3.71 -7.97
C GLY A 29 -2.33 2.43 -7.34
N LEU A 30 -2.73 2.44 -6.07
CA LEU A 30 -3.38 1.32 -5.41
C LEU A 30 -4.75 1.03 -6.04
N LEU A 31 -5.52 2.09 -6.33
CA LEU A 31 -6.79 1.98 -7.06
C LEU A 31 -6.59 1.36 -8.45
N GLU A 32 -5.59 1.84 -9.21
CA GLU A 32 -5.23 1.28 -10.52
C GLU A 32 -4.83 -0.19 -10.42
N ALA A 33 -3.94 -0.55 -9.49
CA ALA A 33 -3.56 -1.93 -9.24
C ALA A 33 -4.76 -2.83 -8.87
N GLY A 34 -5.72 -2.28 -8.12
CA GLY A 34 -6.98 -2.95 -7.80
C GLY A 34 -7.86 -3.22 -9.01
N ILE A 35 -7.88 -2.30 -9.99
CA ILE A 35 -8.63 -2.45 -11.24
C ILE A 35 -8.00 -3.53 -12.12
N GLU A 36 -6.67 -3.59 -12.17
CA GLU A 36 -5.94 -4.54 -13.02
C GLU A 36 -5.85 -5.95 -12.42
N ASN A 37 -5.96 -6.09 -11.10
CA ASN A 37 -5.75 -7.35 -10.41
C ASN A 37 -6.71 -7.56 -9.22
N ASP A 38 -7.61 -8.52 -9.36
CA ASP A 38 -8.59 -8.91 -8.33
C ASP A 38 -7.96 -9.52 -7.06
N ASN A 39 -6.69 -9.92 -7.11
CA ASN A 39 -5.97 -10.41 -5.94
C ASN A 39 -5.36 -9.31 -5.08
N VAL A 40 -5.35 -8.05 -5.54
CA VAL A 40 -4.94 -6.91 -4.72
C VAL A 40 -5.92 -6.69 -3.59
N VAL A 41 -5.40 -6.59 -2.37
CA VAL A 41 -6.16 -6.27 -1.16
C VAL A 41 -5.44 -5.18 -0.38
N ALA A 42 -6.21 -4.37 0.33
CA ALA A 42 -5.76 -3.18 1.03
C ALA A 42 -6.07 -3.31 2.52
N LEU A 43 -5.05 -3.40 3.37
CA LEU A 43 -5.22 -3.45 4.82
C LEU A 43 -4.75 -2.12 5.42
N CYS A 44 -5.56 -1.51 6.28
CA CYS A 44 -5.27 -0.20 6.84
C CYS A 44 -5.32 -0.24 8.38
N GLY A 45 -4.45 0.55 9.03
CA GLY A 45 -4.46 0.69 10.48
C GLY A 45 -5.13 1.99 10.95
N ASP A 46 -6.44 2.12 10.79
CA ASP A 46 -7.28 3.28 11.13
C ASP A 46 -6.80 4.62 10.55
N LEU A 47 -6.25 4.56 9.33
CA LEU A 47 -5.63 5.72 8.66
C LEU A 47 -6.08 5.83 7.20
N LYS A 48 -7.34 5.48 6.91
CA LYS A 48 -7.92 5.41 5.56
C LYS A 48 -7.69 6.67 4.73
N ASP A 49 -8.08 7.83 5.25
CA ASP A 49 -7.97 9.12 4.53
C ASP A 49 -6.55 9.71 4.58
N PRO A 50 -5.80 9.63 5.71
CA PRO A 50 -4.41 10.06 5.76
C PRO A 50 -3.49 9.34 4.78
N THR A 51 -3.70 8.03 4.56
CA THR A 51 -2.94 7.19 3.62
C THR A 51 -3.48 7.22 2.19
N LYS A 52 -4.64 7.85 1.96
CA LYS A 52 -5.35 7.87 0.66
C LYS A 52 -5.85 6.51 0.17
N MET A 53 -5.92 5.52 1.07
CA MET A 53 -6.54 4.22 0.79
C MET A 53 -8.07 4.31 0.66
N ASN A 54 -8.67 5.45 1.03
CA ASN A 54 -10.10 5.72 0.80
C ASN A 54 -10.50 5.53 -0.67
N LEU A 55 -9.65 5.90 -1.63
CA LEU A 55 -9.91 5.72 -3.06
C LEU A 55 -10.14 4.24 -3.42
N PHE A 56 -9.34 3.34 -2.84
CA PHE A 56 -9.50 1.90 -3.02
C PHE A 56 -10.71 1.37 -2.25
N ALA A 57 -10.90 1.81 -1.00
CA ALA A 57 -11.99 1.38 -0.14
C ALA A 57 -13.37 1.68 -0.73
N ASP A 58 -13.54 2.89 -1.29
CA ASP A 58 -14.81 3.34 -1.87
C ASP A 58 -15.18 2.53 -3.12
N LYS A 59 -14.19 2.03 -3.88
CA LYS A 59 -14.42 1.19 -5.08
C LYS A 59 -14.50 -0.31 -4.78
N PHE A 60 -13.71 -0.80 -3.84
CA PHE A 60 -13.51 -2.22 -3.57
C PHE A 60 -13.74 -2.56 -2.10
N HIS A 61 -14.94 -2.28 -1.60
CA HIS A 61 -15.30 -2.49 -0.19
C HIS A 61 -14.98 -3.90 0.33
N ASN A 62 -15.15 -4.94 -0.51
CA ASN A 62 -14.85 -6.35 -0.13
C ASN A 62 -13.35 -6.70 -0.13
N ARG A 63 -12.48 -5.82 -0.62
CA ARG A 63 -11.01 -6.02 -0.69
C ARG A 63 -10.24 -5.00 0.14
N TYR A 64 -10.94 -4.10 0.82
CA TYR A 64 -10.41 -3.21 1.83
C TYR A 64 -10.74 -3.78 3.21
N ILE A 65 -9.73 -3.89 4.08
CA ILE A 65 -9.85 -4.46 5.41
C ILE A 65 -9.29 -3.43 6.40
N GLU A 66 -10.16 -2.93 7.26
CA GLU A 66 -9.77 -2.08 8.38
C GLU A 66 -9.27 -2.97 9.53
N MET A 67 -8.04 -2.73 9.96
CA MET A 67 -7.35 -3.51 10.99
C MET A 67 -7.25 -2.76 12.34
N GLY A 68 -7.69 -1.50 12.41
CA GLY A 68 -7.56 -0.66 13.59
C GLY A 68 -6.10 -0.38 13.94
N ILE A 69 -5.85 0.08 15.17
CA ILE A 69 -4.49 0.37 15.69
C ILE A 69 -3.76 -0.93 16.12
N ALA A 70 -3.78 -1.95 15.25
CA ALA A 70 -3.24 -3.28 15.49
C ALA A 70 -2.24 -3.68 14.40
N GLU A 71 -1.19 -2.88 14.20
CA GLU A 71 -0.24 -3.07 13.10
C GLU A 71 0.50 -4.41 13.14
N GLN A 72 0.74 -4.97 14.34
CA GLN A 72 1.31 -6.31 14.50
C GLN A 72 0.42 -7.37 13.85
N ASN A 73 -0.88 -7.33 14.17
CA ASN A 73 -1.87 -8.25 13.59
C ASN A 73 -2.01 -8.01 12.09
N MET A 74 -2.03 -6.75 11.64
CA MET A 74 -2.09 -6.39 10.22
C MET A 74 -0.95 -7.03 9.41
N ALA A 75 0.28 -7.02 9.92
CA ALA A 75 1.42 -7.65 9.24
C ALA A 75 1.25 -9.18 9.12
N SER A 76 0.83 -9.85 10.20
CA SER A 76 0.62 -11.31 10.19
C SER A 76 -0.56 -11.74 9.32
N VAL A 77 -1.67 -10.99 9.36
CA VAL A 77 -2.82 -11.23 8.47
C VAL A 77 -2.43 -11.03 7.01
N ALA A 78 -1.68 -9.96 6.69
CA ALA A 78 -1.17 -9.74 5.34
C ALA A 78 -0.27 -10.88 4.87
N SER A 79 0.63 -11.38 5.72
CA SER A 79 1.45 -12.56 5.43
C SER A 79 0.59 -13.77 5.07
N GLY A 80 -0.43 -14.08 5.87
CA GLY A 80 -1.37 -15.17 5.61
C GLY A 80 -2.15 -14.98 4.30
N MET A 81 -2.65 -13.77 4.03
CA MET A 81 -3.34 -13.47 2.76
C MET A 81 -2.42 -13.64 1.55
N ALA A 82 -1.16 -13.22 1.67
CA ALA A 82 -0.15 -13.40 0.63
C ALA A 82 0.11 -14.89 0.35
N ALA A 83 0.20 -15.71 1.40
CA ALA A 83 0.35 -17.17 1.28
C ALA A 83 -0.85 -17.83 0.57
N MET A 84 -2.03 -17.21 0.64
CA MET A 84 -3.25 -17.65 -0.06
C MET A 84 -3.42 -17.02 -1.45
N GLY A 85 -2.36 -16.44 -2.02
CA GLY A 85 -2.34 -15.92 -3.39
C GLY A 85 -2.86 -14.49 -3.53
N LYS A 86 -3.08 -13.76 -2.43
CA LYS A 86 -3.42 -12.33 -2.47
C LYS A 86 -2.17 -11.46 -2.59
N VAL A 87 -2.39 -10.19 -2.93
CA VAL A 87 -1.37 -9.17 -3.15
C VAL A 87 -1.64 -8.03 -2.17
N PRO A 88 -1.28 -8.18 -0.89
CA PRO A 88 -1.63 -7.23 0.16
C PRO A 88 -0.74 -5.99 0.16
N PHE A 89 -1.39 -4.82 0.21
CA PHE A 89 -0.78 -3.54 0.55
C PHE A 89 -1.23 -3.16 1.96
N VAL A 90 -0.28 -2.98 2.87
CA VAL A 90 -0.55 -2.62 4.27
C VAL A 90 -0.14 -1.17 4.51
N GLY A 91 -1.09 -0.34 4.92
CA GLY A 91 -0.88 1.10 5.10
C GLY A 91 -1.08 1.57 6.54
N SER A 92 -0.05 2.20 7.10
CA SER A 92 -0.12 2.96 8.36
C SER A 92 1.01 4.02 8.36
N PHE A 93 1.17 4.81 9.41
CA PHE A 93 2.30 5.73 9.50
C PHE A 93 3.61 5.00 9.80
N ALA A 94 4.73 5.52 9.29
CA ALA A 94 6.06 4.91 9.44
C ALA A 94 6.46 4.58 10.90
N VAL A 95 6.00 5.39 11.86
CA VAL A 95 6.22 5.16 13.30
C VAL A 95 5.55 3.86 13.81
N CYS A 96 4.46 3.45 13.16
CA CYS A 96 3.72 2.22 13.48
C CYS A 96 4.05 1.08 12.52
N ASN A 97 4.23 1.38 11.23
CA ASN A 97 4.53 0.43 10.16
C ASN A 97 5.78 0.92 9.41
N PRO A 98 6.99 0.52 9.81
CA PRO A 98 7.27 -0.74 10.48
C PRO A 98 7.51 -0.69 12.01
N GLY A 99 7.42 0.47 12.67
CA GLY A 99 7.91 0.61 14.06
C GLY A 99 7.27 -0.31 15.11
N ARG A 100 5.94 -0.53 15.07
CA ARG A 100 5.21 -1.40 16.01
C ARG A 100 5.21 -2.87 15.61
N ASN A 101 5.28 -3.15 14.31
CA ASN A 101 5.12 -4.49 13.73
C ASN A 101 6.40 -5.06 13.12
N TRP A 102 7.56 -4.51 13.47
CA TRP A 102 8.87 -4.93 12.99
C TRP A 102 9.12 -6.44 13.14
N GLU A 103 8.76 -7.00 14.30
CA GLU A 103 8.94 -8.44 14.56
C GLU A 103 8.10 -9.27 13.60
N GLN A 104 6.81 -8.94 13.41
CA GLN A 104 5.93 -9.68 12.51
C GLN A 104 6.35 -9.53 11.06
N ILE A 105 6.80 -8.35 10.62
CA ILE A 105 7.38 -8.17 9.29
C ILE A 105 8.58 -9.11 9.12
N ARG A 106 9.50 -9.15 10.09
CA ARG A 106 10.70 -9.98 10.03
C ARG A 106 10.37 -11.48 9.98
N THR A 107 9.54 -11.98 10.90
CA THR A 107 9.34 -13.42 11.12
C THR A 107 8.23 -14.01 10.27
N THR A 108 7.20 -13.23 9.91
CA THR A 108 6.06 -13.74 9.14
C THR A 108 6.12 -13.36 7.67
N ILE A 109 6.68 -12.20 7.32
CA ILE A 109 6.75 -11.72 5.92
C ILE A 109 8.11 -12.07 5.31
N CYS A 110 9.19 -11.49 5.84
CA CYS A 110 10.52 -11.60 5.24
C CYS A 110 11.08 -13.02 5.30
N TYR A 111 11.00 -13.69 6.45
CA TYR A 111 11.51 -15.06 6.60
C TYR A 111 10.83 -16.05 5.64
N ASN A 112 9.54 -15.85 5.37
CA ASN A 112 8.75 -16.69 4.48
C ASN A 112 8.71 -16.18 3.03
N ASN A 113 9.45 -15.11 2.70
CA ASN A 113 9.46 -14.45 1.40
C ASN A 113 8.05 -14.13 0.86
N GLN A 114 7.17 -13.63 1.72
CA GLN A 114 5.79 -13.32 1.35
C GLN A 114 5.72 -11.99 0.58
N PRO A 115 4.98 -11.92 -0.54
CA PRO A 115 4.87 -10.70 -1.35
C PRO A 115 3.93 -9.69 -0.70
N VAL A 116 4.30 -9.12 0.45
CA VAL A 116 3.56 -8.04 1.12
C VAL A 116 4.21 -6.69 0.82
N LYS A 117 3.39 -5.65 0.59
CA LYS A 117 3.84 -4.29 0.26
C LYS A 117 3.60 -3.42 1.49
N ILE A 118 4.68 -3.03 2.15
CA ILE A 118 4.65 -2.12 3.30
C ILE A 118 4.63 -0.69 2.75
N ILE A 119 3.56 0.06 3.05
CA ILE A 119 3.33 1.43 2.59
C ILE A 119 3.22 2.40 3.77
#